data_AF-A0A2V8MWS6-F1
#
_entry.id   AF-A0A2V8MWS6-F1
#
_cell.length_a   1.000
_cell.length_b   1.000
_cell.length_c   1.000
_cell.angle_alpha   90.00
_cell.angle_beta   90.00
_cell.angle_gamma   90.00
#
_symmetry.space_group_name_H-M   'P 1'
#
loop_
_entity.id
_entity.type
_entity.pdbx_description
1 polymer ?
#
loop_
_entity_poly.entity_id
_entity_poly.type
_entity_poly.pdbx_seq_one_letter_code
_entity_poly.pdbx_strand_id
1 'polypeptide(L)'
;MTNQSLTAKRIFLNACLLLTISLSLSAIVFAQQTNYDAERQRALDLYDQNKFVEVIPILEKLTKIKSDDSVVWERLGWATMVVAGSIKDPAQRKQVRDRARAAFMRAQELGDTSNLLKAGLEGLSGPDPSDVTFSSNKDADAAMREGEEAHSRGDLDRALAKYGRALELDPKLYEAALFAGDMEFKKAYNSTDPKYRSDAVDRAGVWFAKAIAIDSNRETAYRYWGDALEMQGKTESARDKFIDAIVADPYNRSPYVGLTQWAQRHQVQLGHPRIDIPTTVTSNKPGEINITIDDMTLKGKDDGSSAWLMYSIARANWMNKK
;
A
#
# COMPACT_ATOMS: atom_id res chain seq x y z
N MET A 1 56.13 40.46 51.16
CA MET A 1 55.21 40.80 50.05
C MET A 1 55.69 40.10 48.78
N THR A 2 55.27 38.86 48.50
CA THR A 2 55.47 38.19 47.18
C THR A 2 54.74 36.84 47.17
N ASN A 3 53.42 36.83 46.95
CA ASN A 3 52.70 35.57 46.67
C ASN A 3 51.54 35.72 45.66
N GLN A 4 51.38 36.88 45.03
CA GLN A 4 50.29 37.13 44.06
C GLN A 4 50.67 36.83 42.59
N SER A 5 51.94 36.63 42.24
CA SER A 5 52.35 36.49 40.82
C SER A 5 52.20 35.07 40.25
N LEU A 6 52.17 34.04 41.09
CA LEU A 6 52.07 32.63 40.67
C LEU A 6 50.62 32.22 40.34
N THR A 7 49.63 32.77 41.04
CA THR A 7 48.20 32.49 40.83
C THR A 7 47.68 33.15 39.56
N ALA A 8 48.04 34.41 39.31
CA ALA A 8 47.65 35.13 38.10
C ALA A 8 48.22 34.48 36.82
N LYS A 9 49.49 34.04 36.86
CA LYS A 9 50.11 33.32 35.72
C LYS A 9 49.44 31.97 35.45
N ARG A 10 49.05 31.21 36.49
CA ARG A 10 48.33 29.94 36.31
C ARG A 10 46.93 30.12 35.74
N ILE A 11 46.19 31.15 36.19
CA ILE A 11 44.87 31.47 35.64
C ILE A 11 44.97 31.90 34.18
N PHE A 12 45.97 32.72 33.83
CA PHE A 12 46.20 33.15 32.45
C PHE A 12 46.61 31.98 31.54
N LEU A 13 47.49 31.07 32.03
CA LEU A 13 47.90 29.87 31.28
C LEU A 13 46.70 28.93 31.03
N ASN A 14 45.86 28.71 32.05
CA ASN A 14 44.66 27.87 31.93
C ASN A 14 43.61 28.49 31.00
N ALA A 15 43.44 29.82 31.03
CA ALA A 15 42.54 30.53 30.11
C ALA A 15 43.03 30.44 28.65
N CYS A 16 44.34 30.60 28.41
CA CYS A 16 44.93 30.39 27.08
C CYS A 16 44.83 28.94 26.60
N LEU A 17 44.96 27.95 27.50
CA LEU A 17 44.80 26.54 27.16
C LEU A 17 43.35 26.20 26.78
N LEU A 18 42.37 26.74 27.51
CA LEU A 18 40.94 26.58 27.17
C LEU A 18 40.57 27.27 25.85
N LEU A 19 41.12 28.45 25.57
CA LEU A 19 40.93 29.16 24.29
C LEU A 19 41.56 28.43 23.10
N THR A 20 42.73 27.82 23.29
CA THR A 20 43.40 27.07 22.22
C THR A 20 42.71 25.73 21.95
N ILE A 21 42.18 25.06 22.98
CA ILE A 21 41.35 23.87 22.82
C ILE A 21 40.02 24.22 22.12
N SER A 22 39.37 25.33 22.46
CA SER A 22 38.13 25.73 21.80
C SER A 22 38.33 26.15 20.34
N LEU A 23 39.42 26.88 20.03
CA LEU A 23 39.79 27.26 18.66
C LEU A 23 40.15 26.05 17.80
N SER A 24 40.88 25.07 18.35
CA SER A 24 41.23 23.84 17.63
C SER A 24 40.04 22.92 17.41
N LEU A 25 39.14 22.75 18.39
CA LEU A 25 37.87 22.05 18.19
C LEU A 25 37.03 22.71 17.10
N SER A 26 36.94 24.04 17.11
CA SER A 26 36.20 24.79 16.09
C SER A 26 36.77 24.56 14.70
N ALA A 27 38.09 24.62 14.54
CA ALA A 27 38.75 24.38 13.25
C ALA A 27 38.53 22.95 12.73
N ILE A 28 38.55 21.93 13.61
CA ILE A 28 38.28 20.53 13.24
C ILE A 28 36.82 20.35 12.79
N VAL A 29 35.87 20.93 13.53
CA VAL A 29 34.43 20.87 13.18
C VAL A 29 34.17 21.56 11.84
N PHE A 30 34.76 22.74 11.61
CA PHE A 30 34.65 23.44 10.33
C PHE A 30 35.24 22.62 9.18
N ALA A 31 36.45 22.06 9.33
CA ALA A 31 37.07 21.24 8.29
C ALA A 31 36.27 19.96 7.98
N GLN A 32 35.71 19.31 9.00
CA GLN A 32 34.87 18.12 8.84
C GLN A 32 33.54 18.44 8.15
N GLN A 33 32.96 19.62 8.43
CA GLN A 33 31.74 20.08 7.80
C GLN A 33 31.94 20.48 6.33
N THR A 34 33.04 21.18 6.00
CA THR A 34 33.38 21.48 4.60
C THR A 34 33.59 20.19 3.78
N ASN A 35 34.21 19.17 4.38
CA ASN A 35 34.40 17.87 3.75
C ASN A 35 33.06 17.13 3.55
N TYR A 36 32.15 17.22 4.52
CA TYR A 36 30.81 16.66 4.41
C TYR A 36 30.03 17.26 3.24
N ASP A 37 29.98 18.59 3.13
CA ASP A 37 29.20 19.27 2.09
C ASP A 37 29.73 18.92 0.69
N ALA A 38 31.05 18.82 0.52
CA ALA A 38 31.67 18.41 -0.74
C ALA A 38 31.36 16.94 -1.12
N GLU A 39 31.48 16.01 -0.17
CA GLU A 39 31.13 14.60 -0.42
C GLU A 39 29.62 14.41 -0.64
N ARG A 40 28.78 15.18 0.05
CA ARG A 40 27.34 15.20 -0.15
C ARG A 40 26.99 15.67 -1.56
N GLN A 41 27.58 16.77 -2.03
CA GLN A 41 27.34 17.23 -3.40
C GLN A 41 27.77 16.19 -4.43
N ARG A 42 28.97 15.61 -4.25
CA ARG A 42 29.46 14.52 -5.12
C ARG A 42 28.51 13.33 -5.14
N ALA A 43 27.94 12.95 -3.99
CA ALA A 43 26.97 11.87 -3.92
C ALA A 43 25.69 12.22 -4.71
N LEU A 44 25.18 13.43 -4.57
CA LEU A 44 24.01 13.89 -5.31
C LEU A 44 24.27 13.93 -6.82
N ASP A 45 25.45 14.40 -7.25
CA ASP A 45 25.81 14.41 -8.68
C ASP A 45 25.88 12.99 -9.27
N LEU A 46 26.39 12.01 -8.51
CA LEU A 46 26.41 10.60 -8.92
C LEU A 46 25.01 10.00 -8.95
N TYR A 47 24.16 10.37 -7.99
CA TYR A 47 22.77 9.95 -7.94
C TYR A 47 22.00 10.45 -9.17
N ASP A 48 22.17 11.72 -9.53
CA ASP A 48 21.53 12.33 -10.70
C ASP A 48 22.05 11.74 -12.03
N GLN A 49 23.28 11.19 -12.02
CA GLN A 49 23.85 10.39 -13.12
C GLN A 49 23.36 8.93 -13.14
N ASN A 50 22.43 8.53 -12.26
CA ASN A 50 21.95 7.16 -12.09
C ASN A 50 23.03 6.12 -11.71
N LYS A 51 24.16 6.57 -11.14
CA LYS A 51 25.26 5.68 -10.70
C LYS A 51 24.98 5.09 -9.32
N PHE A 52 23.88 4.37 -9.19
CA PHE A 52 23.35 3.93 -7.89
C PHE A 52 24.29 2.97 -7.13
N VAL A 53 24.99 2.08 -7.84
CA VAL A 53 25.96 1.16 -7.21
C VAL A 53 27.15 1.92 -6.61
N GLU A 54 27.62 2.96 -7.30
CA GLU A 54 28.76 3.78 -6.85
C GLU A 54 28.36 4.74 -5.72
N VAL A 55 27.14 5.25 -5.73
CA VAL A 55 26.70 6.28 -4.76
C VAL A 55 26.34 5.71 -3.39
N ILE A 56 25.80 4.48 -3.31
CA ILE A 56 25.41 3.83 -2.04
C ILE A 56 26.50 3.90 -0.97
N PRO A 57 27.75 3.43 -1.20
CA PRO A 57 28.78 3.46 -0.15
C PRO A 57 29.14 4.88 0.31
N ILE A 58 28.99 5.89 -0.56
CA ILE A 58 29.22 7.29 -0.22
C ILE A 58 28.09 7.79 0.68
N LEU A 59 26.84 7.53 0.33
CA LEU A 59 25.68 7.88 1.15
C LEU A 59 25.73 7.19 2.52
N GLU A 60 26.10 5.91 2.59
CA GLU A 60 26.29 5.18 3.86
C GLU A 60 27.41 5.76 4.73
N LYS A 61 28.45 6.33 4.13
CA LYS A 61 29.50 7.03 4.85
C LYS A 61 28.96 8.36 5.39
N LEU A 62 28.22 9.11 4.57
CA LEU A 62 27.63 10.39 4.94
C LEU A 62 26.66 10.24 6.11
N THR A 63 25.83 9.20 6.14
CA THR A 63 24.90 8.95 7.26
C THR A 63 25.61 8.66 8.60
N LYS A 64 26.87 8.17 8.56
CA LYS A 64 27.70 7.98 9.77
C LYS A 64 28.37 9.27 10.23
N ILE A 65 28.69 10.17 9.30
CA ILE A 65 29.28 11.49 9.62
C ILE A 65 28.20 12.43 10.17
N LYS A 66 27.06 12.48 9.49
CA LYS A 66 25.93 13.34 9.83
C LYS A 66 24.63 12.54 9.72
N SER A 67 24.19 12.03 10.87
CA SER A 67 23.04 11.11 10.94
C SER A 67 21.67 11.78 10.85
N ASP A 68 21.62 13.12 10.85
CA ASP A 68 20.41 13.95 10.83
C ASP A 68 20.11 14.59 9.46
N ASP A 69 20.84 14.21 8.40
CA ASP A 69 20.55 14.67 7.03
C ASP A 69 19.50 13.77 6.36
N SER A 70 18.24 14.21 6.42
CA SER A 70 17.11 13.44 5.88
C SER A 70 17.22 13.18 4.37
N VAL A 71 17.77 14.11 3.59
CA VAL A 71 17.94 13.95 2.12
C VAL A 71 18.93 12.85 1.79
N VAL A 72 20.04 12.73 2.55
CA VAL A 72 21.01 11.65 2.35
C VAL A 72 20.38 10.29 2.65
N TRP A 73 19.56 10.19 3.70
CA TRP A 73 18.81 8.98 4.01
C TRP A 73 17.77 8.62 2.94
N GLU A 74 17.02 9.62 2.43
CA GLU A 74 16.05 9.44 1.35
C GLU A 74 16.73 8.94 0.07
N ARG A 75 17.84 9.56 -0.33
CA ARG A 75 18.64 9.15 -1.50
C ARG A 75 19.25 7.76 -1.32
N LEU A 76 19.70 7.42 -0.11
CA LEU A 76 20.21 6.08 0.20
C LEU A 76 19.11 5.02 0.04
N GLY A 77 17.90 5.31 0.52
CA GLY A 77 16.74 4.43 0.37
C GLY A 77 16.45 4.14 -1.10
N TRP A 78 16.33 5.17 -1.93
CA TRP A 78 16.05 5.02 -3.35
C TRP A 78 17.17 4.31 -4.12
N ALA A 79 18.43 4.73 -3.94
CA ALA A 79 19.56 4.08 -4.61
C ALA A 79 19.66 2.59 -4.27
N THR A 80 19.46 2.26 -2.98
CA THR A 80 19.46 0.86 -2.50
C THR A 80 18.29 0.07 -3.09
N MET A 81 17.10 0.66 -3.17
CA MET A 81 15.92 0.02 -3.76
C MET A 81 16.11 -0.27 -5.25
N VAL A 82 16.67 0.67 -6.02
CA VAL A 82 16.96 0.47 -7.45
C VAL A 82 17.93 -0.70 -7.65
N VAL A 83 18.99 -0.75 -6.85
CA VAL A 83 19.96 -1.87 -6.91
C VAL A 83 19.29 -3.20 -6.54
N ALA A 84 18.37 -3.21 -5.58
CA ALA A 84 17.63 -4.41 -5.21
C ALA A 84 16.89 -5.05 -6.41
N GLY A 85 16.33 -4.23 -7.31
CA GLY A 85 15.63 -4.72 -8.51
C GLY A 85 16.50 -5.51 -9.49
N SER A 86 17.83 -5.40 -9.39
CA SER A 86 18.78 -6.15 -10.23
C SER A 86 19.28 -7.45 -9.56
N ILE A 87 18.94 -7.70 -8.30
CA ILE A 87 19.43 -8.85 -7.54
C ILE A 87 18.55 -10.08 -7.82
N LYS A 88 19.16 -11.16 -8.32
CA LYS A 88 18.43 -12.40 -8.65
C LYS A 88 18.12 -13.25 -7.42
N ASP A 89 19.07 -13.33 -6.48
CA ASP A 89 18.91 -14.12 -5.25
C ASP A 89 17.83 -13.50 -4.34
N PRO A 90 16.74 -14.22 -4.03
CA PRO A 90 15.63 -13.65 -3.25
C PRO A 90 16.02 -13.24 -1.83
N ALA A 91 16.90 -14.01 -1.17
CA ALA A 91 17.30 -13.70 0.20
C ALA A 91 18.15 -12.43 0.25
N GLN A 92 19.10 -12.28 -0.67
CA GLN A 92 19.91 -11.08 -0.83
C GLN A 92 19.06 -9.88 -1.25
N ARG A 93 18.15 -10.06 -2.21
CA ARG A 93 17.24 -9.00 -2.67
C ARG A 93 16.38 -8.50 -1.51
N LYS A 94 15.81 -9.40 -0.72
CA LYS A 94 15.05 -9.07 0.50
C LYS A 94 15.90 -8.27 1.48
N GLN A 95 17.13 -8.70 1.78
CA GLN A 95 18.02 -7.98 2.68
C GLN A 95 18.30 -6.54 2.20
N VAL A 96 18.49 -6.35 0.90
CA VAL A 96 18.72 -5.03 0.30
C VAL A 96 17.45 -4.17 0.33
N ARG A 97 16.26 -4.74 0.07
CA ARG A 97 14.97 -4.05 0.24
C ARG A 97 14.73 -3.64 1.69
N ASP A 98 15.06 -4.49 2.66
CA ASP A 98 14.96 -4.17 4.09
C ASP A 98 15.88 -2.99 4.47
N ARG A 99 17.09 -2.93 3.91
CA ARG A 99 18.02 -1.78 4.07
C ARG A 99 17.47 -0.50 3.46
N ALA A 100 16.88 -0.57 2.27
CA ALA A 100 16.24 0.58 1.62
C ALA A 100 15.09 1.12 2.48
N ARG A 101 14.23 0.23 3.02
CA ARG A 101 13.14 0.60 3.90
C ARG A 101 13.62 1.26 5.19
N ALA A 102 14.66 0.72 5.82
CA ALA A 102 15.25 1.31 7.02
C ALA A 102 15.77 2.73 6.77
N ALA A 103 16.40 2.98 5.61
CA ALA A 103 16.85 4.32 5.23
C ALA A 103 15.68 5.30 5.04
N PHE A 104 14.60 4.87 4.38
CA PHE A 104 13.39 5.70 4.26
C PHE A 104 12.73 6.00 5.61
N MET A 105 12.59 5.00 6.48
CA MET A 105 12.05 5.21 7.82
C MET A 105 12.90 6.23 8.60
N ARG A 106 14.22 6.16 8.45
CA ARG A 106 15.11 7.14 9.09
C ARG A 106 14.93 8.56 8.53
N ALA A 107 14.77 8.70 7.22
CA ALA A 107 14.45 10.01 6.60
C ALA A 107 13.12 10.57 7.15
N GLN A 108 12.11 9.71 7.31
CA GLN A 108 10.82 10.07 7.89
C GLN A 108 10.94 10.55 9.35
N GLU A 109 11.69 9.83 10.19
CA GLU A 109 11.95 10.21 11.59
C GLU A 109 12.65 11.58 11.71
N LEU A 110 13.46 11.94 10.72
CA LEU A 110 14.17 13.22 10.64
C LEU A 110 13.30 14.35 10.06
N GLY A 111 12.03 14.08 9.74
CA GLY A 111 11.05 15.08 9.31
C GLY A 111 10.89 15.22 7.80
N ASP A 112 11.45 14.32 6.98
CA ASP A 112 11.09 14.27 5.57
C ASP A 112 9.62 13.84 5.40
N THR A 113 8.88 14.66 4.66
CA THR A 113 7.44 14.47 4.39
C THR A 113 7.15 14.49 2.88
N SER A 114 8.19 14.41 2.06
CA SER A 114 8.12 14.47 0.60
C SER A 114 7.24 13.35 0.04
N ASN A 115 6.59 13.62 -1.09
CA ASN A 115 5.84 12.59 -1.81
C ASN A 115 6.76 11.48 -2.31
N LEU A 116 8.02 11.81 -2.59
CA LEU A 116 9.03 10.85 -3.02
C LEU A 116 9.33 9.84 -1.90
N LEU A 117 9.53 10.29 -0.66
CA LEU A 117 9.66 9.38 0.48
C LEU A 117 8.43 8.49 0.67
N LYS A 118 7.22 9.07 0.61
CA LYS A 118 5.96 8.32 0.79
C LYS A 118 5.83 7.21 -0.24
N ALA A 119 6.13 7.49 -1.52
CA ALA A 119 6.12 6.50 -2.59
C ALA A 119 7.13 5.35 -2.34
N GLY A 120 8.33 5.67 -1.83
CA GLY A 120 9.33 4.66 -1.51
C GLY A 120 8.89 3.72 -0.37
N LEU A 121 8.32 4.28 0.70
CA LEU A 121 7.77 3.50 1.81
C LEU A 121 6.57 2.65 1.39
N GLU A 122 5.68 3.20 0.57
CA GLU A 122 4.53 2.49 0.03
C GLU A 122 4.96 1.32 -0.86
N GLY A 123 5.92 1.54 -1.77
CA GLY A 123 6.47 0.49 -2.64
C GLY A 123 7.21 -0.64 -1.88
N LEU A 124 7.65 -0.39 -0.65
CA LEU A 124 8.28 -1.39 0.22
C LEU A 124 7.36 -1.91 1.34
N SER A 125 6.09 -1.51 1.34
CA SER A 125 5.11 -1.97 2.34
C SER A 125 4.60 -3.39 2.06
N GLY A 126 4.63 -3.82 0.80
CA GLY A 126 4.19 -5.14 0.33
C GLY A 126 5.32 -6.13 0.05
N PRO A 127 4.95 -7.39 -0.30
CA PRO A 127 5.91 -8.38 -0.76
C PRO A 127 6.72 -7.89 -1.96
N ASP A 128 7.87 -8.50 -2.21
CA ASP A 128 8.62 -8.23 -3.44
C ASP A 128 7.75 -8.63 -4.64
N PRO A 129 7.52 -7.75 -5.62
CA PRO A 129 6.75 -8.11 -6.81
C PRO A 129 7.30 -9.34 -7.53
N SER A 130 8.62 -9.59 -7.44
CA SER A 130 9.28 -10.75 -8.03
C SER A 130 8.97 -12.07 -7.33
N ASP A 131 8.52 -11.99 -6.07
CA ASP A 131 8.16 -13.16 -5.25
C ASP A 131 6.66 -13.46 -5.32
N VAL A 132 5.86 -12.58 -5.93
CA VAL A 132 4.44 -12.81 -6.18
C VAL A 132 4.30 -13.86 -7.28
N THR A 133 3.68 -14.99 -6.94
CA THR A 133 3.25 -16.00 -7.90
C THR A 133 1.75 -15.83 -8.09
N PHE A 134 1.34 -15.54 -9.32
CA PHE A 134 -0.06 -15.35 -9.70
C PHE A 134 -0.72 -16.66 -10.08
N SER A 135 0.00 -17.56 -10.76
CA SER A 135 -0.55 -18.84 -11.21
C SER A 135 0.43 -19.98 -11.05
N SER A 136 -0.11 -21.19 -10.85
CA SER A 136 0.66 -22.43 -10.96
C SER A 136 0.99 -22.79 -12.42
N ASN A 137 0.25 -22.23 -13.38
CA ASN A 137 0.60 -22.29 -14.80
C ASN A 137 1.74 -21.28 -15.07
N LYS A 138 2.94 -21.79 -15.36
CA LYS A 138 4.14 -20.96 -15.57
C LYS A 138 4.01 -19.97 -16.71
N ASP A 139 3.28 -20.31 -17.78
CA ASP A 139 3.11 -19.41 -18.92
C ASP A 139 2.12 -18.29 -18.58
N ALA A 140 1.06 -18.60 -17.81
CA ALA A 140 0.13 -17.59 -17.30
C ALA A 140 0.82 -16.67 -16.30
N ASP A 141 1.63 -17.22 -15.38
CA ASP A 141 2.41 -16.46 -14.41
C ASP A 141 3.45 -15.56 -15.09
N ALA A 142 4.14 -16.06 -16.12
CA ALA A 142 5.05 -15.25 -16.93
C ALA A 142 4.31 -14.11 -17.65
N ALA A 143 3.14 -14.39 -18.23
CA ALA A 143 2.30 -13.36 -18.85
C ALA A 143 1.83 -12.30 -17.84
N MET A 144 1.49 -12.68 -16.61
CA MET A 144 1.18 -11.72 -15.54
C MET A 144 2.36 -10.81 -15.23
N ARG A 145 3.57 -11.38 -15.07
CA ARG A 145 4.78 -10.59 -14.79
C ARG A 145 5.11 -9.63 -15.94
N GLU A 146 4.97 -10.07 -17.19
CA GLU A 146 5.14 -9.19 -18.35
C GLU A 146 4.10 -8.06 -18.37
N GLY A 147 2.87 -8.34 -17.89
CA GLY A 147 1.82 -7.34 -17.69
C GLY A 147 2.19 -6.29 -16.65
N GLU A 148 2.63 -6.72 -15.46
CA GLU A 148 3.11 -5.82 -14.39
C GLU A 148 4.33 -4.99 -14.84
N GLU A 149 5.28 -5.60 -15.57
CA GLU A 149 6.44 -4.89 -16.12
C GLU A 149 6.03 -3.84 -17.17
N ALA A 150 5.02 -4.13 -17.99
CA ALA A 150 4.46 -3.14 -18.91
C ALA A 150 3.71 -2.03 -18.15
N HIS A 151 2.90 -2.38 -17.15
CA HIS A 151 2.14 -1.45 -16.32
C HIS A 151 3.04 -0.48 -15.56
N SER A 152 4.09 -0.97 -14.93
CA SER A 152 5.10 -0.15 -14.23
C SER A 152 5.84 0.83 -15.15
N ARG A 153 5.94 0.51 -16.45
CA ARG A 153 6.47 1.42 -17.49
C ARG A 153 5.41 2.37 -18.06
N GLY A 154 4.16 2.25 -17.65
CA GLY A 154 3.04 3.03 -18.16
C GLY A 154 2.51 2.56 -19.52
N ASP A 155 2.96 1.42 -20.03
CA ASP A 155 2.48 0.83 -21.29
C ASP A 155 1.20 0.04 -21.05
N LEU A 156 0.08 0.77 -20.96
CA LEU A 156 -1.23 0.23 -20.60
C LEU A 156 -1.78 -0.76 -21.66
N ASP A 157 -1.48 -0.55 -22.94
CA ASP A 157 -1.94 -1.43 -24.02
C ASP A 157 -1.21 -2.78 -23.97
N ARG A 158 0.11 -2.76 -23.77
CA ARG A 158 0.87 -4.00 -23.59
C ARG A 158 0.48 -4.71 -22.30
N ALA A 159 0.29 -3.98 -21.19
CA ALA A 159 -0.16 -4.56 -19.94
C ALA A 159 -1.50 -5.29 -20.12
N LEU A 160 -2.49 -4.61 -20.72
CA LEU A 160 -3.81 -5.19 -21.03
C LEU A 160 -3.71 -6.46 -21.88
N ALA A 161 -2.89 -6.45 -22.94
CA ALA A 161 -2.69 -7.62 -23.80
C ALA A 161 -2.08 -8.80 -23.02
N LYS A 162 -1.13 -8.53 -22.12
CA LYS A 162 -0.46 -9.56 -21.32
C LYS A 162 -1.37 -10.14 -20.23
N TYR A 163 -2.15 -9.32 -19.54
CA TYR A 163 -3.18 -9.82 -18.63
C TYR A 163 -4.27 -10.63 -19.36
N GLY A 164 -4.70 -10.17 -20.54
CA GLY A 164 -5.63 -10.95 -21.37
C GLY A 164 -5.05 -12.32 -21.73
N ARG A 165 -3.78 -12.38 -22.14
CA ARG A 165 -3.08 -13.63 -22.42
C ARG A 165 -2.95 -14.53 -21.18
N ALA A 166 -2.66 -13.96 -20.02
CA ALA A 166 -2.60 -14.70 -18.77
C ALA A 166 -3.95 -15.37 -18.46
N LEU A 167 -5.06 -14.67 -18.66
CA LEU A 167 -6.40 -15.22 -18.46
C LEU A 167 -6.74 -16.30 -19.50
N GLU A 168 -6.30 -16.18 -20.75
CA GLU A 168 -6.47 -17.25 -21.74
C GLU A 168 -5.74 -18.54 -21.34
N LEU A 169 -4.56 -18.40 -20.74
CA LEU A 169 -3.71 -19.52 -20.31
C LEU A 169 -4.18 -20.13 -18.98
N ASP A 170 -4.74 -19.31 -18.10
CA ASP A 170 -5.38 -19.73 -16.85
C ASP A 170 -6.73 -19.02 -16.69
N PRO A 171 -7.83 -19.65 -17.15
CA PRO A 171 -9.16 -19.05 -17.12
C PRO A 171 -9.73 -18.78 -15.73
N LYS A 172 -9.08 -19.28 -14.67
CA LYS A 172 -9.48 -19.05 -13.27
C LYS A 172 -8.61 -17.99 -12.58
N LEU A 173 -7.76 -17.30 -13.33
CA LEU A 173 -6.85 -16.31 -12.78
C LEU A 173 -7.57 -14.96 -12.58
N TYR A 174 -8.12 -14.78 -11.38
CA TYR A 174 -8.87 -13.58 -11.00
C TYR A 174 -8.07 -12.29 -11.23
N GLU A 175 -6.79 -12.28 -10.82
CA GLU A 175 -5.90 -11.11 -10.95
C GLU A 175 -5.75 -10.66 -12.39
N ALA A 176 -5.68 -11.59 -13.35
CA ALA A 176 -5.56 -11.25 -14.76
C ALA A 176 -6.78 -10.48 -15.28
N ALA A 177 -7.98 -10.94 -14.92
CA ALA A 177 -9.22 -10.24 -15.28
C ALA A 177 -9.34 -8.88 -14.57
N LEU A 178 -9.00 -8.82 -13.27
CA LEU A 178 -9.04 -7.58 -12.49
C LEU A 178 -8.08 -6.53 -13.06
N PHE A 179 -6.82 -6.90 -13.30
CA PHE A 179 -5.78 -5.97 -13.76
C PHE A 179 -6.04 -5.51 -15.20
N ALA A 180 -6.57 -6.37 -16.07
CA ALA A 180 -7.06 -5.97 -17.39
C ALA A 180 -8.16 -4.89 -17.30
N GLY A 181 -9.11 -5.03 -16.37
CA GLY A 181 -10.14 -4.01 -16.12
C GLY A 181 -9.55 -2.70 -15.63
N ASP A 182 -8.59 -2.76 -14.71
CA ASP A 182 -7.87 -1.57 -14.21
C ASP A 182 -7.08 -0.86 -15.33
N MET A 183 -6.52 -1.61 -16.30
CA MET A 183 -5.84 -0.99 -17.45
C MET A 183 -6.80 -0.18 -18.32
N GLU A 184 -7.99 -0.72 -18.63
CA GLU A 184 -9.01 0.02 -19.38
C GLU A 184 -9.52 1.24 -18.61
N PHE A 185 -9.70 1.12 -17.29
CA PHE A 185 -10.06 2.25 -16.43
C PHE A 185 -8.98 3.33 -16.43
N LYS A 186 -7.68 2.98 -16.31
CA LYS A 186 -6.57 3.94 -16.41
C LYS A 186 -6.50 4.61 -17.78
N LYS A 187 -6.73 3.86 -18.86
CA LYS A 187 -6.79 4.44 -20.22
C LYS A 187 -7.93 5.45 -20.33
N ALA A 188 -9.09 5.15 -19.76
CA ALA A 188 -10.20 6.09 -19.67
C ALA A 188 -9.83 7.34 -18.84
N TYR A 189 -9.22 7.16 -17.68
CA TYR A 189 -8.80 8.27 -16.82
C TYR A 189 -7.81 9.21 -17.50
N ASN A 190 -6.87 8.65 -18.27
CA ASN A 190 -5.82 9.41 -18.97
C ASN A 190 -6.29 10.09 -20.27
N SER A 191 -7.47 9.76 -20.78
CA SER A 191 -7.97 10.30 -22.04
C SER A 191 -8.74 11.60 -21.85
N THR A 192 -8.61 12.52 -22.80
CA THR A 192 -9.42 13.76 -22.87
C THR A 192 -10.65 13.62 -23.76
N ASP A 193 -10.76 12.55 -24.56
CA ASP A 193 -11.89 12.28 -25.44
C ASP A 193 -13.07 11.68 -24.64
N PRO A 194 -14.20 12.38 -24.49
CA PRO A 194 -15.34 11.89 -23.72
C PRO A 194 -15.89 10.56 -24.22
N LYS A 195 -15.90 10.34 -25.54
CA LYS A 195 -16.41 9.09 -26.12
C LYS A 195 -15.49 7.94 -25.77
N TYR A 196 -14.18 8.13 -25.99
CA TYR A 196 -13.19 7.12 -25.63
C TYR A 196 -13.26 6.75 -24.14
N ARG A 197 -13.40 7.75 -23.25
CA ARG A 197 -13.55 7.50 -21.81
C ARG A 197 -14.74 6.62 -21.50
N SER A 198 -15.90 6.93 -22.08
CA SER A 198 -17.11 6.11 -21.90
C SER A 198 -16.90 4.70 -22.39
N ASP A 199 -16.40 4.53 -23.62
CA ASP A 199 -16.18 3.21 -24.21
C ASP A 199 -15.15 2.40 -23.41
N ALA A 200 -14.10 3.04 -22.88
CA ALA A 200 -13.07 2.40 -22.06
C ALA A 200 -13.60 2.00 -20.68
N VAL A 201 -14.46 2.80 -20.05
CA VAL A 201 -15.17 2.39 -18.81
C VAL A 201 -16.06 1.18 -19.07
N ASP A 202 -16.79 1.16 -20.20
CA ASP A 202 -17.65 0.02 -20.53
C ASP A 202 -16.80 -1.25 -20.76
N ARG A 203 -15.62 -1.14 -21.39
CA ARG A 203 -14.65 -2.25 -21.50
C ARG A 203 -14.08 -2.68 -20.14
N ALA A 204 -13.78 -1.74 -19.24
CA ALA A 204 -13.34 -2.06 -17.87
C ALA A 204 -14.41 -2.89 -17.14
N GLY A 205 -15.69 -2.51 -17.26
CA GLY A 205 -16.82 -3.27 -16.70
C GLY A 205 -16.91 -4.71 -17.21
N VAL A 206 -16.63 -4.95 -18.50
CA VAL A 206 -16.56 -6.32 -19.06
C VAL A 206 -15.49 -7.16 -18.38
N TRP A 207 -14.32 -6.58 -18.10
CA TRP A 207 -13.23 -7.28 -17.40
C TRP A 207 -13.52 -7.50 -15.92
N PHE A 208 -14.08 -6.51 -15.22
CA PHE A 208 -14.50 -6.68 -13.83
C PHE A 208 -15.60 -7.74 -13.69
N ALA A 209 -16.54 -7.82 -14.63
CA ALA A 209 -17.53 -8.88 -14.67
C ALA A 209 -16.88 -10.28 -14.83
N LYS A 210 -15.81 -10.41 -15.62
CA LYS A 210 -15.04 -11.68 -15.70
C LYS A 210 -14.37 -12.01 -14.37
N ALA A 211 -13.75 -11.05 -13.70
CA ALA A 211 -13.13 -11.26 -12.39
C ALA A 211 -14.17 -11.73 -11.36
N ILE A 212 -15.33 -11.07 -11.30
CA ILE A 212 -16.46 -11.45 -10.45
C ILE A 212 -16.97 -12.87 -10.76
N ALA A 213 -17.02 -13.26 -12.03
CA ALA A 213 -17.44 -14.60 -12.42
C ALA A 213 -16.43 -15.70 -12.01
N ILE A 214 -15.16 -15.34 -11.83
CA ILE A 214 -14.11 -16.25 -11.35
C ILE A 214 -14.18 -16.39 -9.83
N ASP A 215 -14.30 -15.28 -9.12
CA ASP A 215 -14.46 -15.24 -7.66
C ASP A 215 -15.42 -14.12 -7.24
N SER A 216 -16.65 -14.51 -6.93
CA SER A 216 -17.71 -13.59 -6.52
C SER A 216 -17.59 -13.13 -5.06
N ASN A 217 -16.72 -13.76 -4.26
CA ASN A 217 -16.57 -13.48 -2.84
C ASN A 217 -15.35 -12.59 -2.56
N ARG A 218 -14.92 -11.82 -3.56
CA ARG A 218 -13.82 -10.87 -3.46
C ARG A 218 -14.26 -9.47 -3.88
N GLU A 219 -14.16 -8.52 -2.96
CA GLU A 219 -14.71 -7.16 -3.13
C GLU A 219 -14.07 -6.35 -4.26
N THR A 220 -12.81 -6.60 -4.58
CA THR A 220 -11.97 -5.64 -5.30
C THR A 220 -12.50 -5.31 -6.70
N ALA A 221 -12.99 -6.30 -7.44
CA ALA A 221 -13.58 -6.08 -8.77
C ALA A 221 -14.88 -5.26 -8.70
N TYR A 222 -15.71 -5.48 -7.68
CA TYR A 222 -16.92 -4.68 -7.46
C TYR A 222 -16.58 -3.24 -7.14
N ARG A 223 -15.63 -3.01 -6.22
CA ARG A 223 -15.21 -1.64 -5.86
C ARG A 223 -14.56 -0.90 -7.03
N TYR A 224 -13.67 -1.54 -7.79
CA TYR A 224 -13.06 -0.93 -8.98
C TYR A 224 -14.10 -0.62 -10.06
N TRP A 225 -15.11 -1.48 -10.23
CA TRP A 225 -16.20 -1.19 -11.15
C TRP A 225 -17.06 -0.01 -10.66
N GLY A 226 -17.31 0.09 -9.35
CA GLY A 226 -17.94 1.27 -8.75
C GLY A 226 -17.19 2.57 -9.07
N ASP A 227 -15.88 2.58 -8.91
CA ASP A 227 -15.03 3.73 -9.24
C ASP A 227 -15.09 4.08 -10.74
N ALA A 228 -15.10 3.08 -11.62
CA ALA A 228 -15.24 3.28 -13.06
C ALA A 228 -16.60 3.89 -13.44
N LEU A 229 -17.68 3.43 -12.80
CA LEU A 229 -19.03 3.96 -13.02
C LEU A 229 -19.19 5.39 -12.49
N GLU A 230 -18.58 5.73 -11.36
CA GLU A 230 -18.51 7.10 -10.84
C GLU A 230 -17.84 8.05 -11.84
N MET A 231 -16.73 7.64 -12.44
CA MET A 231 -16.05 8.43 -13.47
C MET A 231 -16.94 8.70 -14.70
N GLN A 232 -17.85 7.76 -15.02
CA GLN A 232 -18.83 7.90 -16.09
C GLN A 232 -20.08 8.68 -15.65
N GLY A 233 -20.18 9.11 -14.39
CA GLY A 233 -21.35 9.78 -13.82
C GLY A 233 -22.54 8.85 -13.55
N LYS A 234 -22.36 7.52 -13.64
CA LYS A 234 -23.39 6.52 -13.35
C LYS A 234 -23.46 6.24 -11.83
N THR A 235 -23.73 7.30 -11.08
CA THR A 235 -23.60 7.34 -9.62
C THR A 235 -24.41 6.27 -8.88
N GLU A 236 -25.65 6.03 -9.30
CA GLU A 236 -26.51 5.02 -8.66
C GLU A 236 -25.97 3.60 -8.90
N SER A 237 -25.53 3.30 -10.12
CA SER A 237 -24.93 2.00 -10.44
C SER A 237 -23.60 1.80 -9.70
N ALA A 238 -22.84 2.87 -9.47
CA ALA A 238 -21.63 2.79 -8.66
C ALA A 238 -21.92 2.47 -7.20
N ARG A 239 -22.93 3.11 -6.60
CA ARG A 239 -23.41 2.79 -5.25
C ARG A 239 -23.72 1.30 -5.13
N ASP A 240 -24.49 0.77 -6.08
CA ASP A 240 -24.89 -0.62 -6.07
C ASP A 240 -23.66 -1.55 -6.12
N LYS A 241 -22.63 -1.20 -6.90
CA LYS A 241 -21.36 -1.94 -6.91
C LYS A 241 -20.56 -1.83 -5.62
N PHE A 242 -20.56 -0.67 -4.94
CA PHE A 242 -19.94 -0.57 -3.61
C PHE A 242 -20.69 -1.40 -2.56
N ILE A 243 -22.02 -1.52 -2.67
CA ILE A 243 -22.82 -2.40 -1.83
C ILE A 243 -22.48 -3.87 -2.14
N ASP A 244 -22.44 -4.26 -3.42
CA ASP A 244 -22.02 -5.60 -3.83
C ASP A 244 -20.63 -5.95 -3.29
N ALA A 245 -19.70 -4.99 -3.25
CA ALA A 245 -18.37 -5.17 -2.69
C ALA A 245 -18.42 -5.50 -1.18
N ILE A 246 -19.31 -4.86 -0.43
CA ILE A 246 -19.54 -5.18 1.00
C ILE A 246 -20.16 -6.57 1.13
N VAL A 247 -21.11 -6.93 0.27
CA VAL A 247 -21.73 -8.27 0.29
C VAL A 247 -20.70 -9.36 0.00
N ALA A 248 -19.80 -9.12 -0.95
CA ALA A 248 -18.77 -10.08 -1.35
C ALA A 248 -17.72 -10.32 -0.24
N ASP A 249 -17.31 -9.27 0.48
CA ASP A 249 -16.30 -9.36 1.56
C ASP A 249 -16.66 -8.43 2.74
N PRO A 250 -17.65 -8.80 3.58
CA PRO A 250 -18.23 -7.93 4.60
C PRO A 250 -17.34 -7.70 5.81
N TYR A 251 -16.23 -8.43 5.94
CA TYR A 251 -15.28 -8.27 7.04
C TYR A 251 -14.07 -7.42 6.65
N ASN A 252 -13.97 -7.05 5.38
CA ASN A 252 -12.93 -6.17 4.88
C ASN A 252 -13.34 -4.71 4.99
N ARG A 253 -12.42 -3.86 5.44
CA ARG A 253 -12.68 -2.42 5.62
C ARG A 253 -12.81 -1.68 4.29
N SER A 254 -12.07 -2.10 3.26
CA SER A 254 -11.99 -1.44 1.96
C SER A 254 -13.34 -1.16 1.29
N PRO A 255 -14.28 -2.12 1.19
CA PRO A 255 -15.58 -1.86 0.55
C PRO A 255 -16.44 -0.84 1.31
N TYR A 256 -16.39 -0.81 2.65
CA TYR A 256 -17.08 0.23 3.44
C TYR A 256 -16.51 1.62 3.20
N VAL A 257 -15.19 1.74 2.99
CA VAL A 257 -14.55 3.01 2.64
C VAL A 257 -15.08 3.52 1.31
N GLY A 258 -15.19 2.66 0.29
CA GLY A 258 -15.75 3.01 -1.02
C GLY A 258 -17.16 3.58 -0.92
N LEU A 259 -18.08 2.87 -0.24
CA LEU A 259 -19.45 3.35 -0.03
C LEU A 259 -19.51 4.64 0.79
N THR A 260 -18.68 4.79 1.81
CA THR A 260 -18.60 6.01 2.63
C THR A 260 -18.13 7.21 1.81
N GLN A 261 -17.10 7.04 0.98
CA GLN A 261 -16.58 8.08 0.10
C GLN A 261 -17.60 8.47 -0.98
N TRP A 262 -18.31 7.49 -1.54
CA TRP A 262 -19.44 7.74 -2.44
C TRP A 262 -20.50 8.61 -1.75
N ALA A 263 -20.94 8.21 -0.56
CA ALA A 263 -21.98 8.92 0.19
C ALA A 263 -21.56 10.35 0.55
N GLN A 264 -20.30 10.56 0.95
CA GLN A 264 -19.76 11.89 1.21
C GLN A 264 -19.76 12.78 -0.03
N ARG A 265 -19.32 12.26 -1.19
CA ARG A 265 -19.29 13.00 -2.46
C ARG A 265 -20.69 13.42 -2.91
N HIS A 266 -21.68 12.56 -2.68
CA HIS A 266 -23.07 12.79 -3.09
C HIS A 266 -23.98 13.31 -1.97
N GLN A 267 -23.40 13.67 -0.81
CA GLN A 267 -24.11 14.20 0.36
C GLN A 267 -25.25 13.31 0.86
N VAL A 268 -25.08 11.99 0.73
CA VAL A 268 -26.04 10.98 1.19
C VAL A 268 -25.72 10.59 2.62
N GLN A 269 -26.72 10.59 3.49
CA GLN A 269 -26.60 10.04 4.83
C GLN A 269 -26.75 8.51 4.77
N LEU A 270 -25.68 7.78 5.09
CA LEU A 270 -25.75 6.33 5.20
C LEU A 270 -26.53 5.93 6.46
N GLY A 271 -27.55 5.10 6.27
CA GLY A 271 -28.28 4.45 7.37
C GLY A 271 -27.64 3.11 7.74
N HIS A 272 -27.93 2.64 8.95
CA HIS A 272 -27.67 1.23 9.27
C HIS A 272 -28.75 0.39 8.59
N PRO A 273 -28.39 -0.65 7.82
CA PRO A 273 -29.39 -1.52 7.23
C PRO A 273 -30.22 -2.13 8.35
N ARG A 274 -31.55 -2.06 8.21
CA ARG A 274 -32.44 -2.77 9.11
C ARG A 274 -32.31 -4.26 8.80
N ILE A 275 -31.76 -5.01 9.76
CA ILE A 275 -31.68 -6.47 9.66
C ILE A 275 -32.87 -7.04 10.42
N ASP A 276 -33.92 -7.42 9.69
CA ASP A 276 -35.03 -8.15 10.25
C ASP A 276 -34.63 -9.63 10.36
N ILE A 277 -34.43 -10.10 11.60
CA ILE A 277 -34.10 -11.49 11.88
C ILE A 277 -35.40 -12.30 11.89
N PRO A 278 -35.64 -13.22 10.94
CA PRO A 278 -36.90 -13.95 10.80
C PRO A 278 -37.05 -15.11 11.81
N THR A 279 -36.23 -15.12 12.84
CA THR A 279 -36.23 -16.13 13.90
C THR A 279 -36.11 -15.46 15.26
N THR A 280 -36.85 -15.95 16.24
CA THR A 280 -36.75 -15.49 17.63
C THR A 280 -36.34 -16.65 18.51
N VAL A 281 -35.34 -16.47 19.37
CA VAL A 281 -34.95 -17.45 20.39
C VAL A 281 -35.18 -16.84 21.76
N THR A 282 -36.01 -17.48 22.57
CA THR A 282 -36.28 -17.07 23.95
C THR A 282 -36.00 -18.21 24.91
N SER A 283 -35.78 -17.87 26.18
CA SER A 283 -35.68 -18.83 27.27
C SER A 283 -36.53 -18.32 28.42
N ASN A 284 -37.48 -19.13 28.86
CA ASN A 284 -38.35 -18.77 29.99
C ASN A 284 -37.78 -19.30 31.32
N LYS A 285 -36.97 -20.36 31.29
CA LYS A 285 -36.34 -21.02 32.44
C LYS A 285 -35.01 -21.67 32.01
N PRO A 286 -34.04 -21.84 32.93
CA PRO A 286 -32.79 -22.56 32.64
C PRO A 286 -33.07 -23.95 32.07
N GLY A 287 -32.48 -24.28 30.92
CA GLY A 287 -32.68 -25.55 30.21
C GLY A 287 -33.89 -25.60 29.28
N GLU A 288 -34.72 -24.55 29.20
CA GLU A 288 -35.83 -24.43 28.25
C GLU A 288 -35.50 -23.35 27.20
N ILE A 289 -35.42 -23.75 25.93
CA ILE A 289 -35.23 -22.84 24.79
C ILE A 289 -36.41 -22.99 23.83
N ASN A 290 -37.05 -21.86 23.53
CA ASN A 290 -38.08 -21.78 22.51
C ASN A 290 -37.50 -21.05 21.28
N ILE A 291 -37.53 -21.72 20.12
CA ILE A 291 -37.11 -21.15 18.84
C ILE A 291 -38.36 -20.99 17.98
N THR A 292 -38.74 -19.75 17.70
CA THR A 292 -39.79 -19.41 16.73
C THR A 292 -39.14 -19.15 15.38
N ILE A 293 -39.60 -19.88 14.37
CA ILE A 293 -39.06 -19.85 13.01
C ILE A 293 -40.17 -19.34 12.09
N ASP A 294 -39.89 -18.30 11.30
CA ASP A 294 -40.78 -17.91 10.21
C ASP A 294 -40.75 -18.99 9.12
N ASP A 295 -41.92 -19.44 8.66
CA ASP A 295 -42.10 -20.47 7.65
C ASP A 295 -41.36 -20.15 6.33
N MET A 296 -41.18 -18.86 6.00
CA MET A 296 -40.36 -18.45 4.85
C MET A 296 -38.91 -18.92 4.97
N THR A 297 -38.37 -19.06 6.19
CA THR A 297 -36.98 -19.51 6.40
C THR A 297 -36.75 -20.98 6.05
N LEU A 298 -37.82 -21.78 6.02
CA LEU A 298 -37.78 -23.22 5.72
C LEU A 298 -37.99 -23.52 4.23
N LYS A 299 -38.44 -22.53 3.45
CA LYS A 299 -38.83 -22.70 2.04
C LYS A 299 -37.79 -22.22 1.04
N GLY A 300 -36.81 -21.42 1.47
CA GLY A 300 -35.71 -20.96 0.62
C GLY A 300 -34.76 -22.10 0.29
N LYS A 301 -34.46 -22.27 -1.00
CA LYS A 301 -33.48 -23.26 -1.46
C LYS A 301 -32.07 -22.68 -1.55
N ASP A 302 -31.91 -21.41 -1.92
CA ASP A 302 -30.61 -20.79 -2.20
C ASP A 302 -30.56 -19.26 -1.92
N ASP A 303 -31.46 -18.73 -1.08
CA ASP A 303 -31.59 -17.29 -0.77
C ASP A 303 -30.98 -16.91 0.59
N GLY A 304 -30.27 -17.84 1.23
CA GLY A 304 -29.70 -17.65 2.57
C GLY A 304 -30.72 -17.81 3.71
N SER A 305 -31.97 -18.18 3.43
CA SER A 305 -32.99 -18.36 4.47
C SER A 305 -32.60 -19.42 5.51
N SER A 306 -31.90 -20.47 5.08
CA SER A 306 -31.36 -21.54 5.92
C SER A 306 -30.26 -21.06 6.88
N ALA A 307 -29.54 -19.98 6.56
CA ALA A 307 -28.54 -19.40 7.46
C ALA A 307 -29.19 -18.80 8.71
N TRP A 308 -30.41 -18.27 8.60
CA TRP A 308 -31.17 -17.77 9.76
C TRP A 308 -31.56 -18.87 10.74
N LEU A 309 -31.89 -20.06 10.22
CA LEU A 309 -32.12 -21.24 11.06
C LEU A 309 -30.84 -21.61 11.84
N MET A 310 -29.70 -21.68 11.16
CA MET A 310 -28.41 -21.97 11.79
C MET A 310 -28.03 -20.91 12.84
N TYR A 311 -28.26 -19.63 12.55
CA TYR A 311 -28.09 -18.54 13.51
C TYR A 311 -28.94 -18.75 14.77
N SER A 312 -30.21 -19.13 14.61
CA SER A 312 -31.12 -19.37 15.74
C SER A 312 -30.64 -20.53 16.64
N ILE A 313 -30.15 -21.63 16.03
CA ILE A 313 -29.58 -22.77 16.75
C ILE A 313 -28.30 -22.37 17.50
N ALA A 314 -27.41 -21.62 16.84
CA ALA A 314 -26.19 -21.14 17.47
C ALA A 314 -26.49 -20.25 18.69
N ARG A 315 -27.46 -19.33 18.57
CA ARG A 315 -27.87 -18.44 19.66
C ARG A 315 -28.53 -19.21 20.81
N ALA A 316 -29.38 -20.20 20.51
CA ALA A 316 -29.98 -21.10 21.49
C ALA A 316 -28.91 -21.84 22.33
N ASN A 317 -27.92 -22.41 21.66
CA ASN A 317 -26.80 -23.09 22.31
C ASN A 317 -25.98 -22.16 23.21
N TRP A 318 -25.80 -20.89 22.80
CA TRP A 318 -25.10 -19.92 23.63
C TRP A 318 -25.91 -19.51 24.86
N MET A 319 -27.22 -19.34 24.72
CA MET A 319 -28.10 -19.02 25.85
C MET A 319 -28.14 -20.14 26.90
N ASN A 320 -28.08 -21.41 26.50
CA ASN A 320 -28.00 -22.55 27.41
C ASN A 320 -26.64 -22.69 28.14
N LYS A 321 -25.60 -21.98 27.71
CA LYS A 321 -24.27 -22.00 28.35
C LYS A 321 -24.08 -20.91 29.41
N LYS A 322 -25.03 -19.98 29.53
CA LYS A 322 -25.06 -18.96 30.59
C LYS A 322 -25.92 -19.42 31.75
#